data_AF-A0A9D6ZDT9-F1
#
_entry.id   AF-A0A9D6ZDT9-F1
#
_cell.length_a   1.000
_cell.length_b   1.000
_cell.length_c   1.000
_cell.angle_alpha   90.00
_cell.angle_beta   90.00
_cell.angle_gamma   90.00
#
_symmetry.space_group_name_H-M   'P 1'
#
loop_
_entity.id
_entity.type
_entity.pdbx_description
1 polymer ?
#
loop_
_entity_poly.entity_id
_entity_poly.type
_entity_poly.pdbx_seq_one_letter_code
_entity_poly.pdbx_strand_id
1 'polypeptide(L)'
;MDNPKPKKIIIEGITQAGDRFRPTDWAERMSGSLSTFKRHRIHYSPLLQPIVKDGYKCVMLDPALKKSNPILYNSILEFAQTNNLKICQESEDNAST
;
A
#
# COMPACT_ATOMS: atom_id res chain seq x y z
N MET A 1 3.34 4.26 -28.05
CA MET A 1 3.50 2.90 -27.50
C MET A 1 3.15 2.98 -26.03
N ASP A 2 1.89 2.77 -25.69
CA ASP A 2 1.42 2.79 -24.31
C ASP A 2 1.87 1.50 -23.64
N ASN A 3 3.02 1.55 -22.98
CA ASN A 3 3.46 0.45 -22.14
C ASN A 3 2.54 0.44 -20.91
N PRO A 4 1.71 -0.59 -20.67
CA PRO A 4 0.84 -0.61 -19.51
C PRO A 4 1.71 -0.49 -18.26
N LYS A 5 1.50 0.57 -17.48
CA LYS A 5 2.15 0.68 -16.17
C LYS A 5 1.66 -0.49 -15.33
N PRO A 6 2.56 -1.20 -14.62
CA PRO A 6 2.14 -2.30 -13.79
C PRO A 6 1.14 -1.77 -12.75
N LYS A 7 -0.03 -2.43 -12.67
CA LYS A 7 -1.11 -2.02 -11.76
C LYS A 7 -0.62 -2.03 -10.32
N LYS A 8 -0.92 -0.96 -9.58
CA LYS A 8 -0.55 -0.88 -8.17
C LYS A 8 -1.32 -1.90 -7.36
N ILE A 9 -0.73 -2.30 -6.23
CA ILE A 9 -1.32 -3.24 -5.29
C ILE A 9 -1.85 -2.44 -4.11
N ILE A 10 -3.08 -2.73 -3.69
CA ILE A 10 -3.71 -2.16 -2.51
C ILE A 10 -3.84 -3.29 -1.48
N ILE A 11 -3.21 -3.10 -0.32
CA ILE A 11 -3.39 -3.96 0.85
C ILE A 11 -4.38 -3.24 1.75
N GLU A 12 -5.57 -3.81 1.89
CA GLU A 12 -6.65 -3.18 2.66
C GLU A 12 -6.47 -3.43 4.16
N GLY A 13 -6.83 -2.44 4.96
CA GLY A 13 -6.94 -2.59 6.43
C GLY A 13 -8.16 -3.41 6.86
N ILE A 14 -8.52 -4.41 6.06
CA ILE A 14 -9.61 -5.34 6.28
C ILE A 14 -9.05 -6.75 6.05
N THR A 15 -9.37 -7.67 6.95
CA THR A 15 -9.00 -9.08 6.79
C THR A 15 -9.87 -9.75 5.72
N GLN A 16 -9.46 -10.92 5.26
CA GLN A 16 -10.26 -11.75 4.35
C GLN A 16 -11.63 -12.11 4.95
N ALA A 17 -11.75 -12.16 6.29
CA ALA A 17 -13.00 -12.38 7.00
C ALA A 17 -13.93 -11.15 7.03
N GLY A 18 -13.44 -9.97 6.63
CA GLY A 18 -14.20 -8.71 6.64
C GLY A 18 -13.99 -7.86 7.88
N ASP A 19 -13.10 -8.26 8.80
CA ASP A 19 -12.82 -7.52 10.02
C ASP A 19 -11.83 -6.38 9.80
N ARG A 20 -12.04 -5.25 10.48
CA ARG A 20 -11.09 -4.12 10.44
C ARG A 20 -9.77 -4.52 11.10
N PHE A 21 -8.67 -4.37 10.38
CA PHE A 21 -7.33 -4.56 10.90
C PHE A 21 -6.94 -3.44 11.88
N ARG A 22 -6.23 -3.80 12.95
CA ARG A 22 -5.78 -2.89 14.00
C ARG A 22 -4.29 -3.12 14.27
N PRO A 23 -3.55 -2.09 14.71
CA PRO A 23 -4.02 -0.74 15.02
C PRO A 23 -4.37 0.08 13.78
N THR A 24 -5.14 1.16 13.94
CA THR A 24 -5.63 1.96 12.81
C THR A 24 -4.50 2.67 12.05
N ASP A 25 -3.36 2.92 12.71
CA ASP A 25 -2.18 3.60 12.17
C ASP A 25 -1.18 2.64 11.50
N TRP A 26 -1.55 1.38 11.27
CA TRP A 26 -0.66 0.38 10.68
C TRP A 26 -0.14 0.78 9.29
N ALA A 27 -0.98 1.44 8.48
CA ALA A 27 -0.63 1.84 7.13
C ALA A 27 0.46 2.93 7.13
N GLU A 28 0.34 3.89 8.04
CA GLU A 28 1.32 4.93 8.29
C GLU A 28 2.64 4.35 8.81
N ARG A 29 2.58 3.36 9.71
CA ARG A 29 3.76 2.65 10.24
C ARG A 29 4.49 1.88 9.15
N MET A 30 3.76 1.13 8.33
CA MET A 30 4.33 0.35 7.22
C MET A 30 4.99 1.27 6.18
N SER A 31 4.33 2.38 5.84
CA SER A 31 4.84 3.34 4.86
C SER A 31 5.99 4.19 5.40
N GLY A 32 6.16 4.24 6.73
CA GLY A 32 7.25 4.94 7.39
C GLY A 32 8.63 4.51 6.93
N SER A 33 8.81 3.23 6.59
CA SER A 33 10.07 2.65 6.11
C SER A 33 10.61 3.30 4.82
N LEU A 34 9.73 3.89 4.00
CA LEU A 34 10.10 4.63 2.79
C LEU A 34 9.71 6.11 2.86
N SER A 35 9.49 6.62 4.07
CA SER A 35 9.16 8.02 4.28
C SER A 35 10.41 8.87 4.47
N THR A 36 10.34 10.14 4.04
CA THR A 36 11.36 11.15 4.33
C THR A 36 10.75 12.24 5.20
N PHE A 37 11.50 12.73 6.19
CA PHE A 37 11.09 13.87 7.01
C PHE A 37 11.65 15.16 6.42
N LYS A 38 10.77 16.07 5.97
CA LYS A 38 11.17 17.36 5.40
C LYS A 38 10.29 18.47 5.96
N ARG A 39 10.90 19.54 6.48
CA ARG A 39 10.20 20.72 7.03
C ARG A 39 9.06 20.35 7.99
N HIS A 40 9.35 19.48 8.97
CA HIS A 40 8.39 19.00 9.97
C HIS A 40 7.20 18.17 9.42
N ARG A 41 7.28 17.68 8.17
CA ARG A 41 6.24 16.86 7.54
C ARG A 41 6.82 15.55 7.05
N ILE A 42 6.05 14.48 7.20
CA ILE A 42 6.36 13.17 6.65
C ILE A 42 5.93 13.17 5.18
N HIS A 43 6.86 12.83 4.30
CA HIS A 43 6.62 12.61 2.88
C HIS A 43 6.78 11.11 2.60
N TYR A 44 5.67 10.45 2.30
CA TYR A 44 5.69 9.03 1.90
C TYR A 44 6.19 8.88 0.46
N SER A 45 6.93 7.81 0.22
CA SER A 45 7.37 7.48 -1.14
C SER A 45 6.17 7.11 -2.02
N PRO A 46 6.15 7.50 -3.30
CA PRO A 46 5.15 7.02 -4.25
C PRO A 46 5.10 5.49 -4.36
N LEU A 47 6.22 4.81 -4.05
CA LEU A 47 6.36 3.36 -4.08
C LEU A 47 5.64 2.64 -2.94
N LEU A 48 5.42 3.33 -1.82
CA LEU A 48 4.76 2.79 -0.64
C LEU A 48 4.17 3.93 0.18
N GLN A 49 2.85 4.03 0.17
CA GLN A 49 2.15 5.14 0.84
C GLN A 49 0.84 4.70 1.48
N PRO A 50 0.43 5.32 2.59
CA PRO A 50 -0.85 5.07 3.20
C PRO A 50 -1.94 5.76 2.37
N ILE A 51 -3.04 5.06 2.15
CA ILE A 51 -4.25 5.60 1.51
C ILE A 51 -5.47 5.28 2.38
N VAL A 52 -6.59 5.94 2.10
CA VAL A 52 -7.89 5.60 2.70
C VAL A 52 -8.80 5.12 1.58
N LYS A 53 -9.34 3.91 1.73
CA LYS A 53 -10.31 3.33 0.79
C LYS A 53 -11.51 2.83 1.59
N ASP A 54 -12.72 3.24 1.21
CA ASP A 54 -13.98 2.87 1.87
C ASP A 54 -13.98 3.14 3.40
N GLY A 55 -13.26 4.18 3.85
CA GLY A 55 -13.10 4.52 5.26
C GLY A 55 -12.11 3.65 6.06
N TYR A 56 -11.41 2.72 5.39
CA TYR A 56 -10.36 1.90 5.97
C TYR A 56 -8.97 2.40 5.60
N LYS A 57 -8.02 2.23 6.52
CA LYS A 57 -6.62 2.56 6.32
C LYS A 57 -5.96 1.43 5.53
N CYS A 58 -5.42 1.77 4.37
CA CYS A 58 -4.84 0.81 3.43
C CYS A 58 -3.44 1.26 3.02
N VAL A 59 -2.67 0.34 2.44
CA VAL A 59 -1.34 0.63 1.90
C VAL A 59 -1.36 0.42 0.40
N MET A 60 -0.88 1.41 -0.34
CA MET A 60 -0.65 1.30 -1.78
C MET A 60 0.82 0.98 -2.03
N LEU A 61 1.06 -0.11 -2.75
CA LEU A 61 2.37 -0.64 -3.10
C LEU A 61 2.55 -0.60 -4.62
N ASP A 62 3.58 0.11 -5.07
CA ASP A 62 3.95 0.15 -6.48
C ASP A 62 4.86 -1.05 -6.83
N PRO A 63 4.54 -1.86 -7.86
CA PRO A 63 5.40 -2.96 -8.31
C PRO A 63 6.82 -2.53 -8.71
N ALA A 64 7.06 -1.25 -9.02
CA ALA A 64 8.40 -0.72 -9.22
C ALA A 64 9.29 -0.90 -7.97
N LEU A 65 8.72 -0.98 -6.76
CA LEU A 65 9.47 -1.28 -5.54
C LEU A 65 10.17 -2.63 -5.62
N LYS A 66 9.59 -3.62 -6.30
CA LYS A 66 10.23 -4.93 -6.50
C LYS A 66 11.57 -4.83 -7.23
N LYS A 67 11.70 -3.86 -8.14
CA LYS A 67 12.95 -3.65 -8.90
C LYS A 67 14.01 -2.95 -8.07
N SER A 68 13.63 -1.96 -7.26
CA SER A 68 14.56 -1.17 -6.45
C SER A 68 14.92 -1.86 -5.12
N ASN A 69 13.96 -2.51 -4.47
CA ASN A 69 14.14 -3.21 -3.21
C ASN A 69 13.19 -4.44 -3.12
N PRO A 70 13.61 -5.58 -3.71
CA PRO A 70 12.78 -6.80 -3.74
C PRO A 70 12.53 -7.38 -2.34
N ILE A 71 13.47 -7.19 -1.40
CA ILE A 71 13.34 -7.70 -0.04
C ILE A 71 12.16 -6.99 0.65
N LEU A 72 12.16 -5.66 0.65
CA LEU A 72 11.08 -4.88 1.26
C LEU A 72 9.72 -5.17 0.60
N TYR A 73 9.69 -5.25 -0.73
CA TYR A 73 8.48 -5.62 -1.48
C TYR A 73 7.90 -6.96 -1.00
N ASN A 74 8.74 -7.99 -0.87
CA ASN A 74 8.30 -9.30 -0.40
C ASN A 74 7.87 -9.26 1.06
N SER A 75 8.60 -8.57 1.95
CA SER A 75 8.22 -8.44 3.36
C SER A 75 6.85 -7.76 3.54
N ILE A 76 6.50 -6.79 2.69
CA ILE A 76 5.18 -6.14 2.73
C ILE A 76 4.06 -7.11 2.31
N LEU A 77 4.29 -7.90 1.25
CA LEU A 77 3.33 -8.91 0.82
C LEU A 77 3.19 -10.04 1.85
N GLU A 78 4.29 -10.48 2.43
CA GLU A 78 4.30 -11.48 3.51
C GLU A 78 3.52 -10.97 4.72
N PHE A 79 3.75 -9.71 5.15
CA PHE A 79 2.97 -9.10 6.22
C PHE A 79 1.47 -9.16 5.94
N ALA A 80 1.05 -8.80 4.72
CA ALA A 80 -0.36 -8.85 4.35
C ALA A 80 -0.92 -10.28 4.43
N GLN A 81 -0.17 -11.27 3.97
CA GLN A 81 -0.56 -12.68 4.04
C GLN A 81 -0.65 -13.18 5.48
N THR A 82 0.35 -12.92 6.32
CA THR A 82 0.39 -13.36 7.73
C THR A 82 -0.75 -12.75 8.54
N ASN A 83 -1.18 -11.53 8.21
CA ASN A 83 -2.28 -10.85 8.88
C ASN A 83 -3.65 -11.08 8.19
N ASN A 84 -3.71 -11.99 7.22
CA ASN A 84 -4.89 -12.29 6.43
C ASN A 84 -5.56 -11.06 5.82
N LEU A 85 -4.79 -10.05 5.40
CA LEU A 85 -5.32 -8.82 4.81
C LEU A 85 -5.80 -9.07 3.38
N LYS A 86 -6.82 -8.33 2.95
CA LYS A 86 -7.25 -8.33 1.56
C LYS A 86 -6.22 -7.62 0.69
N ILE A 87 -5.83 -8.27 -0.40
CA ILE A 87 -4.92 -7.72 -1.39
C ILE A 87 -5.68 -7.58 -2.70
N CYS A 88 -5.77 -6.35 -3.19
CA CYS A 88 -6.45 -6.00 -4.44
C CYS A 88 -5.45 -5.34 -5.41
N GLN A 89 -5.70 -5.44 -6.70
CA GLN A 89 -5.02 -4.60 -7.69
C GLN A 89 -5.85 -3.34 -7.92
N GLU A 90 -5.17 -2.23 -8.17
CA GLU A 90 -5.79 -1.01 -8.69
C GLU A 90 -6.41 -1.34 -10.05
N SER A 91 -7.74 -1.47 -10.09
CA SER A 91 -8.50 -1.47 -11.32
C SER A 91 -8.54 -0.05 -11.89
N GLU A 92 -8.46 0.10 -13.21
CA GLU A 92 -8.49 1.40 -13.89
C GLU A 92 -9.85 2.15 -13.76
N ASP A 93 -10.79 1.61 -13.02
CA ASP A 93 -12.13 2.17 -12.82
C ASP A 93 -12.14 3.16 -11.65
N ASN A 94 -11.57 4.36 -11.86
CA ASN A 94 -12.07 5.66 -11.34
C ASN A 94 -11.04 6.78 -11.63
N ALA A 95 -10.82 7.07 -12.90
CA ALA A 95 -10.45 8.41 -13.36
C ALA A 95 -11.64 8.98 -14.13
N SER A 96 -12.74 9.27 -13.42
CA SER A 96 -13.85 10.04 -13.96
C SER A 96 -14.49 10.82 -12.82
N THR A 97 -13.91 11.99 -12.51
CA THR A 97 -14.64 13.23 -12.24
C THR A 97 -13.68 14.39 -12.47
#